data_AF-A0A1Z5LDT2-F1
#
_entry.id   AF-A0A1Z5LDT2-F1
#
_cell.length_a   1.000
_cell.length_b   1.000
_cell.length_c   1.000
_cell.angle_alpha   90.00
_cell.angle_beta   90.00
_cell.angle_gamma   90.00
#
_symmetry.space_group_name_H-M   'P 1'
#
loop_
_entity.id
_entity.type
_entity.pdbx_description
1 polymer ?
#
loop_
_entity_poly.entity_id
_entity_poly.type
_entity_poly.pdbx_seq_one_letter_code
_entity_poly.pdbx_strand_id
1 'polypeptide(L)'
;MATELRTGKYIYNMKHRPRGKCVILNNYDFQNFLDRREGSNMKHRPRGKCVILNNYDFQNLLQRRNGSQLDVQHLDRLFRAFSFEVIIHQNKTKSEIEELLKQLSGEQFQKDADCFVFIIMSHGKMDVFYDVEKEEISIQWVIERFNNVNCPTLY
;
A
#
# COMPACT_ATOMS: atom_id res chain seq x y z
N MET A 1 -32.01 6.85 -26.92
CA MET A 1 -31.52 5.85 -25.96
C MET A 1 -30.14 6.25 -25.50
N ALA A 2 -30.03 6.80 -24.30
CA ALA A 2 -28.77 6.95 -23.57
C ALA A 2 -29.17 6.93 -22.09
N THR A 3 -29.07 5.76 -21.48
CA THR A 3 -29.46 5.53 -20.09
C THR A 3 -28.37 6.12 -19.21
N GLU A 4 -28.66 7.25 -18.57
CA GLU A 4 -27.87 7.76 -17.45
C GLU A 4 -27.82 6.67 -16.36
N LEU A 5 -26.69 5.98 -16.27
CA LEU A 5 -26.40 5.07 -15.17
C LEU A 5 -26.29 5.90 -13.89
N ARG A 6 -27.37 5.85 -13.09
CA ARG A 6 -27.45 6.33 -11.71
C ARG A 6 -26.42 5.62 -10.82
N THR A 7 -25.15 6.01 -10.88
CA THR A 7 -24.08 5.45 -10.03
C THR A 7 -23.91 6.20 -8.70
N GLY A 8 -24.53 7.38 -8.55
CA GLY A 8 -24.30 8.26 -7.39
C GLY A 8 -24.82 7.76 -6.02
N LYS A 9 -25.69 6.75 -5.97
CA LYS A 9 -26.30 6.29 -4.70
C LYS A 9 -25.59 5.10 -4.03
N TYR A 10 -24.62 4.49 -4.70
CA TYR A 10 -23.95 3.26 -4.22
C TYR A 10 -22.43 3.36 -4.15
N ILE A 11 -21.84 4.52 -4.48
CA ILE A 11 -20.40 4.75 -4.31
C ILE A 11 -20.11 4.92 -2.82
N TYR A 12 -19.15 4.16 -2.31
CA TYR A 12 -18.71 4.31 -0.92
C TYR A 12 -18.08 5.70 -0.75
N ASN A 13 -18.75 6.56 0.01
CA ASN A 13 -18.30 7.93 0.23
C ASN A 13 -17.40 7.99 1.46
N MET A 14 -16.10 8.26 1.26
CA MET A 14 -15.15 8.50 2.34
C MET A 14 -15.46 9.84 3.04
N LYS A 15 -16.26 9.76 4.11
CA LYS A 15 -16.73 10.93 4.87
C LYS A 15 -15.65 11.53 5.80
N HIS A 16 -14.68 10.72 6.24
CA HIS A 16 -13.64 11.16 7.17
C HIS A 16 -12.46 11.82 6.44
N ARG A 17 -11.87 12.85 7.08
CA ARG A 17 -10.62 13.50 6.65
C ARG A 17 -9.57 13.35 7.76
N PRO A 18 -8.33 12.90 7.45
CA PRO A 18 -7.85 12.45 6.14
C PRO A 18 -8.57 11.18 5.64
N ARG A 19 -8.68 11.02 4.31
CA ARG A 19 -9.45 9.95 3.66
C ARG A 19 -8.72 8.60 3.61
N GLY A 20 -7.55 8.49 4.22
CA GLY A 20 -6.72 7.29 4.24
C GLY A 20 -5.37 7.57 4.90
N LYS A 21 -4.63 6.51 5.20
CA LYS A 21 -3.24 6.57 5.66
C LYS A 21 -2.37 5.85 4.61
N CYS A 22 -1.32 6.51 4.15
CA CYS A 22 -0.32 5.94 3.23
C CYS A 22 1.01 5.86 3.98
N VAL A 23 1.62 4.67 4.00
CA VAL A 23 2.96 4.48 4.56
C VAL A 23 3.94 4.45 3.39
N ILE A 24 4.82 5.44 3.34
CA ILE A 24 5.90 5.53 2.36
C ILE A 24 7.19 5.32 3.14
N LEU A 25 7.93 4.25 2.81
CA LEU A 25 9.25 3.98 3.36
C LEU A 25 10.26 4.32 2.26
N ASN A 26 10.90 5.46 2.43
CA ASN A 26 11.93 5.93 1.52
C ASN A 26 13.29 5.57 2.11
N ASN A 27 13.93 4.54 1.55
CA ASN A 27 15.26 4.14 1.98
C ASN A 27 16.24 5.12 1.34
N TYR A 28 17.00 5.83 2.17
CA TYR A 28 18.10 6.63 1.68
C TYR A 28 19.36 6.10 2.35
N ASP A 29 20.27 5.54 1.57
CA ASP A 29 21.60 5.19 2.06
C ASP A 29 22.35 6.48 2.42
N PHE A 30 22.44 6.77 3.72
CA PHE A 30 23.14 7.92 4.25
C PHE A 30 24.67 7.74 4.27
N GLN A 31 25.20 6.53 4.06
CA GLN A 31 26.65 6.30 4.16
C GLN A 31 27.44 6.93 3.00
N ASN A 32 26.78 7.24 1.89
CA ASN A 32 27.40 7.86 0.71
C ASN A 32 27.32 9.41 0.68
N PHE A 33 26.79 10.06 1.74
CA PHE A 33 26.56 11.51 1.72
C PHE A 33 27.84 12.37 1.75
N LEU A 34 28.95 11.82 2.25
CA LEU A 34 30.23 12.56 2.26
C LEU A 34 30.98 12.53 0.92
N ASP A 35 30.55 11.70 -0.04
CA ASP A 35 31.34 11.43 -1.25
C ASP A 35 30.75 12.01 -2.55
N ARG A 36 29.55 12.60 -2.55
CA ARG A 36 28.94 13.13 -3.79
C ARG A 36 28.30 14.50 -3.62
N ARG A 37 29.08 15.53 -3.97
CA ARG A 37 28.53 16.71 -4.62
C ARG A 37 27.98 16.25 -5.98
N GLU A 38 26.67 16.11 -6.05
CA GLU A 38 25.78 15.84 -7.21
C GLU A 38 24.74 14.78 -6.83
N GLY A 39 23.47 15.14 -7.01
CA GLY A 39 22.30 14.47 -6.45
C GLY A 39 22.29 12.94 -6.55
N SER A 40 21.78 12.31 -5.49
CA SER A 40 21.52 10.88 -5.41
C SER A 40 20.72 10.40 -6.61
N ASN A 41 21.43 9.79 -7.55
CA ASN A 41 20.82 9.19 -8.71
C ASN A 41 20.15 7.91 -8.22
N MET A 42 18.82 7.87 -8.13
CA MET A 42 18.04 6.64 -7.95
C MET A 42 18.28 5.78 -9.21
N LYS A 43 19.31 4.94 -9.20
CA LYS A 43 19.83 4.26 -10.41
C LYS A 43 19.05 3.00 -10.75
N HIS A 44 18.34 2.38 -9.81
CA HIS A 44 17.63 1.13 -10.10
C HIS A 44 16.36 1.39 -10.93
N ARG A 45 16.12 0.50 -11.90
CA ARG A 45 14.86 0.36 -12.62
C ARG A 45 14.38 -1.08 -12.45
N PRO A 46 13.24 -1.33 -11.78
CA PRO A 46 12.33 -0.35 -11.20
C PRO A 46 12.96 0.46 -10.04
N ARG A 47 12.49 1.69 -9.81
CA ARG A 47 12.95 2.57 -8.72
C ARG A 47 12.56 2.05 -7.33
N GLY A 48 11.72 1.02 -7.28
CA GLY A 48 11.13 0.56 -6.05
C GLY A 48 9.90 -0.31 -6.31
N LYS A 49 9.30 -0.79 -5.22
CA LYS A 49 8.10 -1.63 -5.24
C LYS A 49 6.94 -0.90 -4.56
N CYS A 50 5.79 -0.88 -5.22
CA CYS A 50 4.55 -0.34 -4.69
C CYS A 50 3.54 -1.47 -4.57
N VAL A 51 3.17 -1.80 -3.33
CA VAL A 51 2.19 -2.84 -3.04
C VAL A 51 0.88 -2.18 -2.63
N ILE A 52 -0.20 -2.53 -3.32
CA ILE A 52 -1.53 -2.00 -3.07
C ILE A 52 -2.40 -3.12 -2.52
N LEU A 53 -2.80 -3.03 -1.26
CA LEU A 53 -3.80 -3.89 -0.64
C LEU A 53 -5.17 -3.20 -0.71
N ASN A 54 -6.10 -3.74 -1.51
CA ASN A 54 -7.46 -3.24 -1.63
C ASN A 54 -8.50 -4.24 -1.10
N ASN A 55 -8.91 -4.07 0.16
CA ASN A 55 -10.05 -4.77 0.72
C ASN A 55 -11.31 -3.96 0.44
N TYR A 56 -12.17 -4.46 -0.44
CA TYR A 56 -13.37 -3.74 -0.88
C TYR A 56 -14.65 -4.56 -0.76
N ASP A 57 -14.54 -5.89 -0.71
CA ASP A 57 -15.63 -6.82 -0.47
C ASP A 57 -15.47 -7.47 0.91
N PHE A 58 -16.46 -7.27 1.78
CA PHE A 58 -16.43 -7.71 3.19
C PHE A 58 -17.54 -8.72 3.48
N GLN A 59 -18.01 -9.44 2.46
CA GLN A 59 -18.99 -10.52 2.60
C GLN A 59 -20.23 -10.15 3.42
N ASN A 60 -20.75 -8.93 3.23
CA ASN A 60 -21.87 -8.33 4.00
C ASN A 60 -21.60 -7.97 5.47
N LEU A 61 -20.39 -8.21 6.01
CA LEU A 61 -20.01 -7.78 7.37
C LEU A 61 -19.83 -6.26 7.46
N LEU A 62 -19.45 -5.62 6.35
CA LEU A 62 -19.34 -4.18 6.17
C LEU A 62 -19.84 -3.77 4.77
N GLN A 63 -20.12 -2.47 4.58
CA GLN A 63 -20.51 -1.93 3.29
C GLN A 63 -19.40 -2.16 2.25
N ARG A 64 -19.73 -2.72 1.09
CA ARG A 64 -18.80 -2.84 -0.03
C ARG A 64 -18.25 -1.46 -0.44
N ARG A 65 -16.93 -1.36 -0.63
CA ARG A 65 -16.24 -0.11 -1.01
C ARG A 65 -16.31 0.15 -2.52
N ASN A 66 -17.52 0.28 -3.04
CA ASN A 66 -17.74 0.56 -4.47
C ASN A 66 -17.00 1.83 -4.91
N GLY A 67 -16.20 1.71 -5.98
CA GLY A 67 -15.37 2.78 -6.51
C GLY A 67 -13.88 2.64 -6.16
N SER A 68 -13.51 1.82 -5.17
CA SER A 68 -12.10 1.64 -4.80
C SER A 68 -11.25 1.03 -5.93
N GLN A 69 -11.87 0.30 -6.86
CA GLN A 69 -11.18 -0.21 -8.05
C GLN A 69 -10.69 0.91 -8.96
N LEU A 70 -11.39 2.04 -9.05
CA LEU A 70 -10.90 3.21 -9.80
C LEU A 70 -9.70 3.84 -9.10
N ASP A 71 -9.71 3.89 -7.76
CA ASP A 71 -8.55 4.34 -7.00
C ASP A 71 -7.33 3.43 -7.24
N VAL A 72 -7.51 2.11 -7.26
CA VAL A 72 -6.43 1.15 -7.64
C VAL A 72 -5.88 1.48 -9.01
N GLN A 73 -6.73 1.70 -10.02
CA GLN A 73 -6.29 2.01 -11.38
C GLN A 73 -5.50 3.31 -11.46
N HIS A 74 -5.91 4.35 -10.72
CA HIS A 74 -5.19 5.62 -10.68
C HIS A 74 -3.84 5.49 -9.97
N LEU A 75 -3.79 4.76 -8.84
CA LEU A 75 -2.55 4.51 -8.11
C LEU A 75 -1.57 3.66 -8.93
N ASP A 76 -2.05 2.61 -9.60
CA ASP A 76 -1.22 1.77 -10.48
C ASP A 76 -0.58 2.61 -11.60
N ARG A 77 -1.37 3.44 -12.29
CA ARG A 77 -0.84 4.35 -13.32
C ARG A 77 0.17 5.34 -12.75
N LEU A 78 -0.11 5.93 -11.59
CA LEU A 78 0.75 6.91 -10.94
C LEU A 78 2.11 6.31 -10.56
N PHE A 79 2.12 5.19 -9.86
CA PHE A 79 3.36 4.57 -9.38
C PHE A 79 4.16 3.93 -10.52
N ARG A 80 3.50 3.36 -11.54
CA ARG A 80 4.20 2.95 -12.78
C ARG A 80 4.82 4.13 -13.52
N ALA A 81 4.16 5.30 -13.55
CA ALA A 81 4.75 6.51 -14.12
C ALA A 81 5.99 6.98 -13.34
N PHE A 82 6.03 6.73 -12.02
CA PHE A 82 7.22 6.90 -11.19
C PHE A 82 8.21 5.72 -11.27
N SER A 83 8.05 4.81 -12.23
CA SER A 83 8.92 3.65 -12.46
C SER A 83 8.98 2.65 -11.30
N PHE A 84 7.90 2.54 -10.52
CA PHE A 84 7.73 1.46 -9.55
C PHE A 84 7.22 0.18 -10.21
N GLU A 85 7.63 -0.96 -9.69
CA GLU A 85 6.90 -2.21 -9.87
C GLU A 85 5.65 -2.18 -9.00
N VAL A 86 4.46 -2.21 -9.59
CA VAL A 86 3.20 -2.19 -8.86
C VAL A 86 2.62 -3.60 -8.75
N ILE A 87 2.34 -4.02 -7.51
CA ILE A 87 1.77 -5.33 -7.13
C ILE A 87 0.45 -5.08 -6.41
N ILE A 88 -0.63 -5.71 -6.86
CA ILE A 88 -1.98 -5.47 -6.35
C ILE A 88 -2.51 -6.73 -5.68
N HIS A 89 -2.92 -6.61 -4.42
CA HIS A 89 -3.63 -7.62 -3.65
C HIS A 89 -5.06 -7.14 -3.34
N GLN A 90 -6.01 -8.07 -3.35
CA GLN A 90 -7.41 -7.76 -3.13
C GLN A 90 -8.02 -8.71 -2.11
N ASN A 91 -8.92 -8.17 -1.29
CA ASN A 91 -9.80 -8.91 -0.40
C ASN A 91 -9.11 -10.00 0.43
N LYS A 92 -8.14 -9.58 1.25
CA LYS A 92 -7.34 -10.46 2.09
C LYS A 92 -7.86 -10.55 3.53
N THR A 93 -7.82 -11.75 4.08
CA THR A 93 -8.01 -11.99 5.52
C THR A 93 -6.76 -11.57 6.29
N LYS A 94 -6.87 -11.46 7.61
CA LYS A 94 -5.73 -11.13 8.49
C LYS A 94 -4.59 -12.13 8.35
N SER A 95 -4.88 -13.42 8.28
CA SER A 95 -3.86 -14.46 8.09
C SER A 95 -3.14 -14.30 6.75
N GLU A 96 -3.84 -13.99 5.67
CA GLU A 96 -3.19 -13.74 4.38
C GLU A 96 -2.40 -12.42 4.38
N ILE A 97 -2.84 -11.41 5.14
CA ILE A 97 -2.10 -10.15 5.33
C ILE A 97 -0.82 -10.41 6.13
N GLU A 98 -0.86 -11.27 7.15
CA GLU A 98 0.33 -11.70 7.90
C GLU A 98 1.35 -12.37 6.99
N GLU A 99 0.92 -13.28 6.12
CA GLU A 99 1.78 -13.94 5.13
C GLU A 99 2.33 -12.94 4.11
N LEU A 100 1.49 -12.03 3.62
CA LEU A 100 1.91 -10.96 2.74
C LEU A 100 3.01 -10.13 3.41
N LEU A 101 2.81 -9.65 4.63
CA LEU A 101 3.82 -8.83 5.32
C LEU A 101 5.14 -9.57 5.52
N LYS A 102 5.12 -10.87 5.84
CA LYS A 102 6.34 -11.71 5.91
C LYS A 102 7.05 -11.79 4.57
N GLN A 103 6.31 -11.94 3.47
CA GLN A 103 6.88 -11.92 2.12
C GLN A 103 7.49 -10.55 1.81
N LEU A 104 6.76 -9.48 2.10
CA LEU A 104 7.18 -8.11 1.80
C LEU A 104 8.41 -7.68 2.62
N SER A 105 8.55 -8.11 3.87
CA SER A 105 9.74 -7.81 4.69
C SER A 105 10.94 -8.71 4.38
N GLY A 106 10.79 -9.71 3.51
CA GLY A 106 11.86 -10.64 3.15
C GLY A 106 12.91 -10.01 2.24
N GLU A 107 14.18 -10.38 2.45
CA GLU A 107 15.33 -9.89 1.67
C GLU A 107 15.11 -10.04 0.15
N GLN A 108 14.62 -11.19 -0.28
CA GLN A 108 14.37 -11.46 -1.71
C GLN A 108 13.33 -10.51 -2.32
N PHE A 109 12.34 -10.08 -1.54
CA PHE A 109 11.35 -9.12 -2.01
C PHE A 109 11.92 -7.70 -2.05
N GLN A 110 12.74 -7.32 -1.08
CA GLN A 110 13.32 -5.98 -1.03
C GLN A 110 14.56 -5.80 -1.90
N LYS A 111 15.11 -6.90 -2.40
CA LYS A 111 16.25 -6.89 -3.32
C LYS A 111 15.97 -5.98 -4.53
N ASP A 112 16.97 -5.18 -4.87
CA ASP A 112 16.99 -4.28 -6.02
C ASP A 112 15.90 -3.16 -6.00
N ALA A 113 15.33 -2.86 -4.83
CA ALA A 113 14.35 -1.78 -4.65
C ALA A 113 14.94 -0.63 -3.82
N ASP A 114 15.09 0.55 -4.45
CA ASP A 114 15.54 1.76 -3.74
C ASP A 114 14.47 2.35 -2.81
N CYS A 115 13.19 2.05 -3.07
CA CYS A 115 12.05 2.57 -2.29
C CYS A 115 10.92 1.54 -2.20
N PHE A 116 10.24 1.50 -1.06
CA PHE A 116 9.09 0.64 -0.83
C PHE A 116 7.86 1.44 -0.39
N VAL A 117 6.74 1.21 -1.07
CA VAL A 117 5.46 1.84 -0.77
C VAL A 117 4.43 0.77 -0.49
N PHE A 118 3.77 0.83 0.66
CA PHE A 118 2.65 -0.05 0.99
C PHE A 118 1.37 0.76 1.20
N ILE A 119 0.43 0.59 0.26
CA ILE A 119 -0.85 1.30 0.26
C ILE A 119 -1.93 0.36 0.76
N ILE A 120 -2.53 0.72 1.90
CA ILE A 120 -3.62 -0.04 2.51
C ILE A 120 -4.93 0.71 2.25
N MET A 121 -5.84 0.05 1.54
CA MET A 121 -7.17 0.58 1.23
C MET A 121 -8.21 -0.37 1.79
N SER A 122 -8.80 0.00 2.93
CA SER A 122 -9.84 -0.78 3.60
C SER A 122 -10.77 0.14 4.41
N HIS A 123 -11.78 -0.45 5.06
CA HIS A 123 -12.41 0.17 6.23
C HIS A 123 -11.44 0.18 7.40
N GLY A 124 -11.73 1.02 8.39
CA GLY A 124 -10.94 1.08 9.60
C GLY A 124 -11.45 2.14 10.56
N LYS A 125 -10.77 2.25 11.69
CA LYS A 125 -10.94 3.31 12.68
C LYS A 125 -9.56 3.85 13.04
N MET A 126 -9.47 4.63 14.12
CA MET A 126 -8.17 5.15 14.56
C MET A 126 -7.19 3.98 14.78
N ASP A 127 -6.03 4.10 14.14
CA ASP A 127 -4.85 3.21 14.23
C ASP A 127 -5.02 1.74 13.81
N VAL A 128 -6.19 1.36 13.29
CA VAL A 128 -6.42 0.03 12.75
C VAL A 128 -7.18 0.08 11.42
N PHE A 129 -6.96 -0.91 10.58
CA PHE A 129 -7.78 -1.21 9.41
C PHE A 129 -8.36 -2.60 9.53
N TYR A 130 -9.39 -2.88 8.72
CA TYR A 130 -10.09 -4.15 8.74
C TYR A 130 -9.65 -5.06 7.60
N ASP A 131 -9.57 -6.35 7.88
CA ASP A 131 -9.54 -7.37 6.85
C ASP A 131 -10.96 -7.61 6.28
N VAL A 132 -11.13 -8.54 5.34
CA VAL A 132 -12.45 -8.84 4.76
C VAL A 132 -13.44 -9.51 5.73
N GLU A 133 -12.95 -10.05 6.84
CA GLU A 133 -13.73 -10.70 7.89
C GLU A 133 -13.99 -9.76 9.09
N LYS A 134 -13.65 -8.46 8.96
CA LYS A 134 -13.81 -7.41 9.98
C LYS A 134 -12.90 -7.59 11.21
N GLU A 135 -11.83 -8.37 11.09
CA GLU A 135 -10.77 -8.41 12.10
C GLU A 135 -9.94 -7.13 12.08
N GLU A 136 -9.55 -6.64 13.26
CA GLU A 136 -8.74 -5.44 13.40
C GLU A 136 -7.25 -5.74 13.21
N ILE A 137 -6.60 -4.94 12.37
CA ILE A 137 -5.16 -5.01 12.11
C ILE A 137 -4.54 -3.66 12.45
N SER A 138 -3.58 -3.68 13.38
CA SER A 138 -2.86 -2.48 13.83
C SER A 138 -1.93 -1.95 12.73
N ILE A 139 -2.02 -0.64 12.47
CA ILE A 139 -1.09 0.04 11.55
C ILE A 139 0.32 0.04 12.13
N GLN A 140 0.45 0.22 13.44
CA GLN A 140 1.75 0.15 14.13
C GLN A 140 2.39 -1.22 13.94
N TRP A 141 1.61 -2.29 14.04
CA TRP A 141 2.09 -3.65 13.81
C TRP A 141 2.59 -3.87 12.37
N VAL A 142 1.95 -3.25 11.37
CA VAL A 142 2.46 -3.24 9.98
C VAL A 142 3.79 -2.50 9.90
N ILE A 143 3.88 -1.28 10.46
CA ILE A 143 5.10 -0.45 10.42
C ILE A 143 6.28 -1.19 11.06
N GLU A 144 6.04 -1.88 12.18
CA GLU A 144 7.07 -2.65 12.88
C GLU A 144 7.69 -3.76 12.04
N ARG A 145 7.00 -4.29 11.03
CA ARG A 145 7.57 -5.30 10.10
C ARG A 145 8.60 -4.73 9.15
N PHE A 146 8.64 -3.41 8.99
CA PHE A 146 9.55 -2.73 8.09
C PHE A 146 10.50 -1.79 8.84
N ASN A 147 10.91 -2.14 10.05
CA ASN A 147 11.96 -1.43 10.79
C ASN A 147 13.35 -2.04 10.51
N ASN A 148 14.40 -1.42 11.04
CA ASN A 148 15.80 -1.84 10.88
C ASN A 148 16.12 -3.23 11.46
N VAL A 149 15.24 -3.80 12.28
CA VAL A 149 15.41 -5.15 12.85
C VAL A 149 14.72 -6.20 11.98
N ASN A 150 13.48 -5.93 11.57
CA ASN A 150 12.61 -6.88 10.89
C ASN A 150 12.73 -6.83 9.36
N CYS A 151 13.25 -5.73 8.81
CA CYS A 151 13.54 -5.57 7.40
C CYS A 151 14.84 -4.77 7.18
N PRO A 152 16.01 -5.34 7.54
CA PRO A 152 17.30 -4.63 7.48
C PRO A 152 17.64 -4.11 6.08
N THR A 153 17.14 -4.75 5.03
CA THR A 153 17.34 -4.35 3.63
C THR A 153 16.70 -3.01 3.26
N LEU A 154 15.80 -2.48 4.10
CA LEU A 154 15.24 -1.14 3.92
C LEU A 154 16.08 -0.04 4.62
N TYR A 155 17.14 -0.37 5.37
CA TYR A 155 17.91 0.58 6.18
C TYR A 155 19.42 0.52 5.91
#